data_AF-A0A4R4G1C2-F1
#
_entry.id   AF-A0A4R4G1C2-F1
#
_cell.length_a   1.000
_cell.length_b   1.000
_cell.length_c   1.000
_cell.angle_alpha   90.00
_cell.angle_beta   90.00
_cell.angle_gamma   90.00
#
_symmetry.space_group_name_H-M   'P 1'
#
loop_
_entity.id
_entity.type
_entity.pdbx_description
1 polymer ?
#
loop_
_entity_poly.entity_id
_entity_poly.type
_entity_poly.pdbx_seq_one_letter_code
_entity_poly.pdbx_strand_id
1 'polypeptide(L)'
;MPSKYTDDSLEEFHRRIGLNVKLAREQKGITQLELSNMLGYKSVSVVSKAELCIERKYFGIDHLYQIAKVLDIDICDLIRTD
;
A
#
# COMPACT_ATOMS: atom_id res chain seq x y z
N MET A 1 -31.65 -4.17 -3.61
CA MET A 1 -30.59 -5.02 -4.19
C MET A 1 -29.44 -5.07 -3.20
N PRO A 2 -28.89 -6.23 -2.83
CA PRO A 2 -27.64 -6.25 -2.07
C PRO A 2 -26.55 -5.59 -2.93
N SER A 3 -25.74 -4.74 -2.31
CA SER A 3 -24.56 -4.14 -2.92
C SER A 3 -23.72 -5.24 -3.58
N LYS A 4 -23.31 -5.05 -4.84
CA LYS A 4 -22.35 -5.94 -5.53
C LYS A 4 -20.96 -5.94 -4.87
N TYR A 5 -20.74 -5.06 -3.91
CA TYR A 5 -19.52 -4.94 -3.12
C TYR A 5 -19.83 -5.47 -1.72
N THR A 6 -19.34 -6.67 -1.43
CA THR A 6 -19.31 -7.21 -0.06
C THR A 6 -18.11 -6.62 0.67
N ASP A 7 -18.16 -6.52 2.00
CA ASP A 7 -17.03 -6.06 2.80
C ASP A 7 -15.75 -6.89 2.51
N ASP A 8 -15.90 -8.20 2.28
CA ASP A 8 -14.82 -9.10 1.88
C ASP A 8 -14.14 -8.70 0.55
N SER A 9 -14.92 -8.22 -0.42
CA SER A 9 -14.39 -7.77 -1.72
C SER A 9 -13.54 -6.50 -1.60
N LEU A 10 -13.90 -5.63 -0.65
CA LEU A 10 -13.16 -4.39 -0.37
C LEU A 10 -11.89 -4.68 0.44
N GLU A 11 -11.96 -5.61 1.40
CA GLU A 11 -10.79 -6.03 2.17
C GLU A 11 -9.74 -6.70 1.28
N GLU A 12 -10.17 -7.57 0.36
CA GLU A 12 -9.27 -8.18 -0.64
C GLU A 12 -8.64 -7.14 -1.57
N PHE A 13 -9.39 -6.12 -1.98
CA PHE A 13 -8.85 -5.00 -2.76
C PHE A 13 -7.74 -4.25 -2.02
N HIS A 14 -7.96 -3.90 -0.76
CA HIS A 14 -6.94 -3.24 0.06
C HIS A 14 -5.72 -4.13 0.31
N ARG A 15 -5.93 -5.43 0.50
CA ARG A 15 -4.84 -6.40 0.62
C ARG A 15 -4.00 -6.46 -0.65
N ARG A 16 -4.63 -6.40 -1.83
CA ARG A 16 -3.94 -6.37 -3.13
C ARG A 16 -3.09 -5.10 -3.26
N ILE A 17 -3.63 -3.95 -2.89
CA ILE A 17 -2.86 -2.69 -2.85
C ILE A 17 -1.63 -2.81 -1.94
N GLY A 18 -1.81 -3.35 -0.73
CA GLY A 18 -0.70 -3.57 0.21
C GLY A 18 0.40 -4.45 -0.38
N LEU A 19 0.01 -5.51 -1.11
CA LEU A 19 0.95 -6.38 -1.82
C LEU A 19 1.65 -5.67 -2.98
N ASN A 20 0.94 -4.86 -3.77
CA ASN A 20 1.54 -4.10 -4.87
C ASN A 20 2.58 -3.10 -4.35
N VAL A 21 2.28 -2.38 -3.26
CA VAL A 21 3.25 -1.49 -2.58
C VAL A 21 4.49 -2.28 -2.15
N LYS A 22 4.30 -3.45 -1.52
CA LYS A 22 5.41 -4.31 -1.11
C LYS A 22 6.28 -4.73 -2.30
N LEU A 23 5.66 -5.19 -3.38
CA LEU A 23 6.36 -5.63 -4.59
C LEU A 23 7.14 -4.49 -5.24
N ALA A 24 6.51 -3.32 -5.40
CA ALA A 24 7.15 -2.13 -5.95
C ALA A 24 8.35 -1.68 -5.10
N ARG A 25 8.20 -1.71 -3.77
CA ARG A 25 9.28 -1.42 -2.82
C ARG A 25 10.44 -2.41 -2.99
N GLU A 26 10.15 -3.70 -3.03
CA GLU A 26 11.16 -4.76 -3.17
C GLU A 26 11.88 -4.70 -4.53
N GLN A 27 11.18 -4.39 -5.61
CA GLN A 27 11.78 -4.17 -6.94
C GLN A 27 12.76 -2.99 -6.97
N LYS A 28 12.53 -1.97 -6.13
CA LYS A 28 13.43 -0.83 -5.96
C LYS A 28 14.56 -1.10 -4.96
N GLY A 29 14.59 -2.28 -4.34
CA GLY A 29 15.61 -2.66 -3.35
C GLY A 29 15.49 -1.91 -2.01
N ILE A 30 14.32 -1.35 -1.72
CA ILE A 30 14.08 -0.51 -0.54
C ILE A 30 13.52 -1.37 0.61
N THR A 31 13.96 -1.14 1.83
CA THR A 31 13.42 -1.77 3.04
C THR A 31 12.16 -1.04 3.55
N GLN A 32 11.35 -1.71 4.37
CA GLN A 32 10.17 -1.06 4.99
C GLN A 32 10.54 0.17 5.83
N LEU A 33 11.71 0.13 6.50
CA LEU A 33 12.22 1.24 7.29
C LEU A 33 12.62 2.43 6.40
N GLU A 34 13.30 2.17 5.30
CA GLU A 34 13.67 3.22 4.34
C GLU A 34 12.43 3.86 3.73
N LEU A 35 11.44 3.07 3.30
CA LEU A 35 10.18 3.63 2.79
C LEU A 35 9.48 4.49 3.85
N SER A 36 9.40 4.02 5.11
CA SER A 36 8.86 4.81 6.22
C SER A 36 9.59 6.14 6.40
N ASN A 37 10.92 6.13 6.35
CA ASN A 37 11.75 7.34 6.49
C ASN A 37 11.53 8.30 5.32
N MET A 38 11.45 7.80 4.09
CA MET A 38 11.19 8.60 2.88
C MET A 38 9.81 9.26 2.90
N LEU A 39 8.81 8.62 3.52
CA LEU A 39 7.48 9.18 3.74
C LEU A 39 7.42 10.15 4.94
N GLY A 40 8.53 10.36 5.65
CA GLY A 40 8.61 11.25 6.81
C GLY A 40 8.02 10.68 8.11
N TYR A 41 7.72 9.37 8.15
CA TYR A 41 7.25 8.70 9.36
C TYR A 41 8.41 8.29 10.25
N LYS A 42 8.24 8.49 11.56
CA LYS A 42 9.24 8.10 12.59
C LYS A 42 9.23 6.60 12.92
N SER A 43 8.32 5.81 12.35
CA SER A 43 8.16 4.39 12.71
C SER A 43 7.73 3.51 11.53
N VAL A 44 8.44 2.40 11.38
CA VAL A 44 8.23 1.32 10.39
C VAL A 44 6.85 0.68 10.51
N SER A 45 6.24 0.74 11.70
CA SER A 45 4.98 0.05 11.99
C SER A 45 3.81 0.49 11.10
N VAL A 46 3.84 1.72 10.57
CA VAL A 46 2.79 2.21 9.65
C VAL A 46 2.86 1.48 8.33
N VAL A 47 4.06 1.39 7.74
CA VAL A 47 4.30 0.75 6.45
C VAL A 47 4.15 -0.76 6.57
N SER A 48 4.71 -1.39 7.60
CA SER A 48 4.64 -2.85 7.74
C SER A 48 3.21 -3.36 7.98
N LYS A 49 2.40 -2.65 8.79
CA LYS A 49 0.99 -3.01 9.00
C LYS A 49 0.15 -2.79 7.76
N ALA A 50 0.38 -1.72 7.01
CA ALA A 50 -0.37 -1.41 5.79
C ALA A 50 -0.01 -2.34 4.62
N GLU A 51 1.26 -2.72 4.46
CA GLU A 51 1.66 -3.75 3.49
C GLU A 51 1.03 -5.12 3.78
N LEU A 52 0.92 -5.48 5.06
CA LEU A 52 0.35 -6.75 5.50
C LEU A 52 -1.16 -6.70 5.72
N CYS A 53 -1.80 -5.54 5.56
CA CYS A 53 -3.22 -5.33 5.81
C CYS A 53 -3.65 -5.76 7.24
N ILE A 54 -2.73 -5.64 8.22
CA ILE A 54 -2.97 -6.02 9.61
C ILE A 54 -3.79 -4.92 10.31
N GLU A 55 -4.70 -5.31 11.21
CA GLU A 55 -5.58 -4.38 11.97
C GLU A 55 -6.46 -3.47 11.09
N ARG A 56 -6.81 -3.89 9.86
CA ARG A 56 -7.55 -3.05 8.89
C ARG A 56 -6.88 -1.71 8.61
N LYS A 57 -5.54 -1.68 8.68
CA LYS A 57 -4.74 -0.54 8.26
C LYS A 57 -4.55 -0.61 6.75
N TYR A 58 -5.15 0.34 6.05
CA TYR A 58 -5.06 0.46 4.60
C TYR A 58 -4.25 1.69 4.20
N PHE A 59 -3.63 1.63 3.03
CA PHE A 59 -3.07 2.83 2.41
C PHE A 59 -4.21 3.72 1.89
N GLY A 60 -4.34 4.93 2.43
CA GLY A 60 -5.15 5.97 1.85
C GLY A 60 -4.52 6.51 0.56
N ILE A 61 -5.30 7.27 -0.22
CA ILE A 61 -4.84 7.79 -1.51
C ILE A 61 -3.61 8.70 -1.38
N ASP A 62 -3.52 9.49 -0.31
CA ASP A 62 -2.37 10.35 -0.05
C ASP A 62 -1.08 9.54 0.16
N HIS A 63 -1.18 8.42 0.89
CA HIS A 63 -0.05 7.51 1.08
C HIS A 63 0.38 6.90 -0.25
N LEU A 64 -0.57 6.44 -1.08
CA LEU A 64 -0.27 5.86 -2.39
C LEU A 64 0.41 6.88 -3.31
N TYR A 65 -0.07 8.12 -3.31
CA TYR A 65 0.56 9.20 -4.07
C TYR A 65 2.00 9.46 -3.62
N GLN A 66 2.23 9.58 -2.32
CA GLN A 66 3.58 9.78 -1.78
C GLN A 66 4.51 8.60 -2.07
N ILE A 67 4.02 7.37 -1.90
CA ILE A 67 4.77 6.15 -2.21
C ILE A 67 5.15 6.12 -3.69
N ALA A 68 4.21 6.38 -4.59
CA ALA A 68 4.47 6.41 -6.03
C ALA A 68 5.55 7.45 -6.40
N LYS A 69 5.53 8.63 -5.76
CA LYS A 69 6.56 9.66 -5.96
C LYS A 69 7.92 9.25 -5.41
N VAL A 70 7.96 8.63 -4.24
CA VAL A 70 9.19 8.16 -3.60
C VAL A 70 9.83 7.01 -4.37
N LEU A 71 9.02 6.09 -4.90
CA LEU A 71 9.46 4.94 -5.68
C LEU A 71 9.68 5.26 -7.16
N ASP A 72 9.30 6.46 -7.62
CA ASP A 72 9.35 6.88 -9.02
C ASP A 72 8.65 5.87 -9.96
N ILE A 73 7.34 5.70 -9.73
CA ILE A 73 6.44 4.82 -10.49
C ILE A 73 5.08 5.49 -10.70
N ASP A 74 4.23 4.91 -11.55
CA ASP A 74 2.84 5.35 -11.70
C ASP A 74 2.01 4.87 -10.50
N ILE A 75 1.17 5.74 -9.93
CA ILE A 75 0.28 5.39 -8.83
C ILE A 75 -0.69 4.26 -9.21
N CYS A 76 -1.07 4.15 -10.49
CA CYS A 76 -1.90 3.08 -11.01
C CYS A 76 -1.28 1.70 -10.79
N ASP A 77 0.05 1.60 -10.77
CA ASP A 77 0.75 0.32 -10.55
C ASP A 77 0.59 -0.18 -9.11
N LEU A 78 0.22 0.71 -8.18
CA LEU A 78 -0.11 0.34 -6.80
C LEU A 78 -1.58 -0.11 -6.65
N ILE A 79 -2.45 0.29 -7.58
CA ILE A 79 -3.92 0.10 -7.47
C ILE A 79 -4.43 -1.06 -8.32
N ARG A 80 -3.77 -1.34 -9.44
CA ARG A 80 -4.15 -2.38 -10.41
C ARG A 80 -4.33 -3.77 -9.77
N THR A 81 -5.37 -4.48 -10.20
CA THR A 81 -5.79 -5.79 -9.67
C THR A 81 -5.95 -6.87 -10.74
N ASP A 82 -5.66 -6.50 -11.99
CA ASP A 82 -5.70 -7.33 -13.20
C ASP A 82 -4.87 -8.61 -13.11
#